data_AF-A0AAD5N615-F1
#
_entry.id   AF-A0AAD5N615-F1
#
_cell.length_a   1.000
_cell.length_b   1.000
_cell.length_c   1.000
_cell.angle_alpha   90.00
_cell.angle_beta   90.00
_cell.angle_gamma   90.00
#
_symmetry.space_group_name_H-M   'P 1'
#
loop_
_entity.id
_entity.type
_entity.pdbx_description
1 polymer ?
#
loop_
_entity_poly.entity_id
_entity_poly.type
_entity_poly.pdbx_seq_one_letter_code
_entity_poly.pdbx_strand_id
1 'polypeptide(L)'
;MKKYDLRGPAEPRDGATDVSWMTIHSTIKPAEPISQLEREAVNKLRSRLVESLKKIPDDLNTDLNLVRWIRGYQGNIDGICKKFAHYVASREAAGFIGRDLPEKFFEMATIKPFLPFIASSRLGDSVWADEHNAFMFVERAWAQPKEFIKTFKTSDYLLHCFGYSELLLQLILERERNQPKERGPVQFIVIFDLATVNITDYVNPMSGYMKLWQIRSEMWQDW
;
A
#
# COMPACT_ATOMS: atom_id res chain seq x y z
N MET A 1 50.71 -26.44 5.88
CA MET A 1 50.65 -26.03 7.30
C MET A 1 51.63 -24.88 7.53
N LYS A 2 51.15 -23.63 7.58
CA LYS A 2 51.96 -22.45 7.91
C LYS A 2 51.41 -21.82 9.19
N LYS A 3 52.31 -21.51 10.12
CA LYS A 3 52.06 -21.01 11.48
C LYS A 3 51.50 -19.58 11.46
N TYR A 4 50.53 -19.30 12.33
CA TYR A 4 50.04 -17.96 12.64
C TYR A 4 51.00 -17.27 13.64
N ASP A 5 51.44 -16.04 13.34
CA ASP A 5 52.03 -15.11 14.32
C ASP A 5 50.89 -14.23 14.88
N LEU A 6 50.75 -14.24 16.21
CA LEU A 6 49.75 -13.50 16.98
C LEU A 6 50.39 -12.20 17.48
N ARG A 7 50.19 -11.11 16.76
CA ARG A 7 50.39 -9.74 17.27
C ARG A 7 49.23 -8.86 16.81
N GLY A 8 48.39 -8.43 17.75
CA GLY A 8 47.51 -7.27 17.59
C GLY A 8 48.11 -6.04 18.29
N PRO A 9 47.36 -4.92 18.35
CA PRO A 9 46.69 -4.24 17.26
C PRO A 9 47.54 -3.05 16.78
N ALA A 10 47.53 -2.76 15.47
CA ALA A 10 48.05 -1.50 14.95
C ALA A 10 46.97 -0.42 15.09
N GLU A 11 47.37 0.77 15.55
CA GLU A 11 46.53 1.95 15.73
C GLU A 11 45.70 2.30 14.48
N PRO A 12 44.47 2.83 14.64
CA PRO A 12 43.70 3.29 13.50
C PRO A 12 44.33 4.55 12.91
N ARG A 13 44.64 4.50 11.62
CA ARG A 13 45.02 5.68 10.84
C ARG A 13 43.83 6.62 10.75
N ASP A 14 44.01 7.83 11.26
CA ASP A 14 43.11 8.96 11.11
C ASP A 14 42.82 9.21 9.63
N GLY A 15 41.56 8.96 9.25
CA GLY A 15 41.07 9.08 7.89
C GLY A 15 39.64 8.60 7.74
N ALA A 16 38.84 8.67 8.81
CA ALA A 16 37.40 8.49 8.72
C ALA A 16 36.82 9.77 8.12
N THR A 17 36.49 9.71 6.83
CA THR A 17 35.51 10.62 6.26
C THR A 17 34.22 10.37 7.00
N ASP A 18 33.82 11.35 7.80
CA ASP A 18 32.58 11.37 8.55
C ASP A 18 31.42 11.37 7.53
N VAL A 19 30.99 10.17 7.14
CA VAL A 19 29.74 9.99 6.40
C VAL A 19 28.65 10.27 7.42
N SER A 20 28.32 11.55 7.55
CA SER A 20 27.11 12.02 8.20
C SER A 20 25.95 11.32 7.51
N TRP A 21 25.47 10.25 8.13
CA TRP A 21 24.16 9.72 7.85
C TRP A 21 23.22 10.88 8.15
N MET A 22 22.64 11.47 7.11
CA MET A 22 21.53 12.38 7.30
C MET A 22 20.47 11.58 8.03
N THR A 23 20.34 11.80 9.34
CA THR A 23 19.13 11.45 10.06
C THR A 23 18.02 12.22 9.35
N ILE A 24 17.30 11.57 8.46
CA ILE A 24 16.02 12.08 8.02
C ILE A 24 15.16 11.97 9.27
N HIS A 25 15.09 13.05 10.04
CA HIS A 25 14.09 13.18 11.09
C HIS A 25 12.75 13.09 10.40
N SER A 26 12.13 11.92 10.49
CA SER A 26 10.81 11.64 9.98
C SER A 26 9.86 12.66 10.59
N THR A 27 9.41 13.61 9.78
CA THR A 27 8.33 14.55 10.12
C THR A 27 6.97 13.89 9.94
N ILE A 28 6.91 12.54 9.83
CA ILE A 28 5.68 11.78 9.63
C ILE A 28 4.80 11.99 10.86
N LYS A 29 3.82 12.88 10.69
CA LYS A 29 2.78 13.11 11.68
C LYS A 29 1.77 11.97 11.56
N PRO A 30 1.22 11.48 12.68
CA PRO A 30 0.03 10.64 12.66
C PRO A 30 -1.08 11.31 11.84
N ALA A 31 -1.84 10.52 11.08
CA ALA A 31 -2.98 11.04 10.35
C ALA A 31 -4.00 11.65 11.32
N GLU A 32 -4.57 12.80 10.94
CA GLU A 32 -5.38 13.59 11.86
C GLU A 32 -6.66 12.85 12.27
N PRO A 33 -7.06 12.96 13.55
CA PRO A 33 -8.35 12.44 14.02
C PRO A 33 -9.53 13.00 13.21
N ILE A 34 -10.66 12.31 13.25
CA ILE A 34 -11.88 12.77 12.58
C ILE A 34 -12.44 14.01 13.31
N SER A 35 -12.44 15.14 12.62
CA SER A 35 -13.05 16.40 13.06
C SER A 35 -14.58 16.33 13.11
N GLN A 36 -15.22 17.29 13.78
CA GLN A 36 -16.68 17.33 13.86
C GLN A 36 -17.34 17.49 12.47
N LEU A 37 -16.77 18.35 11.61
CA LEU A 37 -17.24 18.54 10.23
C LEU A 37 -17.14 17.24 9.41
N GLU A 38 -16.06 16.49 9.60
CA GLU A 38 -15.89 15.20 8.93
C GLU A 38 -16.88 14.15 9.43
N ARG A 39 -17.25 14.14 10.72
CA ARG A 39 -18.30 13.26 11.24
C ARG A 39 -19.65 13.53 10.58
N GLU A 40 -20.00 14.80 10.40
CA GLU A 40 -21.22 15.20 9.70
C GLU A 40 -21.18 14.78 8.24
N ALA A 41 -20.04 14.96 7.56
CA ALA A 41 -19.83 14.51 6.19
C ALA A 41 -19.91 12.98 6.06
N VAL A 42 -19.35 12.23 7.02
CA VAL A 42 -19.44 10.75 7.09
C VAL A 42 -20.90 10.31 7.20
N ASN A 43 -21.69 10.93 8.08
CA ASN A 43 -23.11 10.61 8.22
C ASN A 43 -23.88 10.90 6.94
N LYS A 44 -23.62 12.04 6.30
CA LYS A 44 -24.22 12.38 4.99
C LYS A 44 -23.85 11.37 3.92
N LEU A 45 -22.57 11.00 3.81
CA LEU A 45 -22.10 10.01 2.85
C LEU A 45 -22.74 8.65 3.10
N ARG A 46 -22.77 8.20 4.35
CA ARG A 46 -23.36 6.91 4.75
C ARG A 46 -24.82 6.82 4.32
N SER A 47 -25.63 7.84 4.59
CA SER A 47 -27.03 7.86 4.16
C SER A 47 -27.17 7.76 2.63
N ARG A 48 -26.38 8.54 1.88
CA ARG A 48 -26.40 8.51 0.41
C ARG A 48 -25.95 7.17 -0.18
N LEU A 49 -24.96 6.51 0.42
CA LEU A 49 -24.51 5.19 0.01
C LEU A 49 -25.54 4.10 0.33
N VAL A 50 -26.25 4.20 1.47
CA VAL A 50 -27.33 3.25 1.81
C VAL A 50 -28.49 3.38 0.82
N GLU A 51 -28.84 4.59 0.39
CA GLU A 51 -29.86 4.81 -0.64
C GLU A 51 -29.51 4.13 -1.97
N SER A 52 -28.24 4.20 -2.40
CA SER A 52 -27.81 3.65 -3.69
C SER A 52 -27.46 2.15 -3.65
N LEU A 53 -26.84 1.68 -2.58
CA LEU A 53 -26.34 0.29 -2.45
C LEU A 53 -27.26 -0.63 -1.67
N LYS A 54 -28.32 -0.11 -1.03
CA LYS A 54 -29.15 -0.77 -0.01
C LYS A 54 -28.40 -1.09 1.30
N LYS A 55 -27.15 -1.56 1.21
CA LYS A 55 -26.27 -1.84 2.36
C LYS A 55 -24.81 -1.59 1.98
N ILE A 56 -24.08 -0.87 2.83
CA ILE A 56 -22.61 -0.76 2.75
C ILE A 56 -22.01 -2.04 3.35
N PRO A 57 -21.00 -2.68 2.72
CA PRO A 57 -20.30 -3.81 3.32
C PRO A 57 -19.80 -3.50 4.74
N ASP A 58 -19.96 -4.45 5.66
CA ASP A 58 -19.77 -4.21 7.10
C ASP A 58 -18.31 -3.91 7.47
N ASP A 59 -17.35 -4.43 6.70
CA ASP A 59 -15.93 -4.11 6.82
C ASP A 59 -15.62 -2.67 6.36
N LEU A 60 -16.30 -2.19 5.33
CA LEU A 60 -16.11 -0.85 4.77
C LEU A 60 -16.91 0.26 5.48
N ASN A 61 -17.93 -0.09 6.27
CA ASN A 61 -18.81 0.86 6.94
C ASN A 61 -18.24 1.33 8.29
N THR A 62 -17.04 1.91 8.29
CA THR A 62 -16.43 2.54 9.46
C THR A 62 -16.27 4.04 9.24
N ASP A 63 -16.29 4.84 10.31
CA ASP A 63 -16.07 6.29 10.20
C ASP A 63 -14.70 6.60 9.59
N LEU A 64 -13.66 5.83 9.97
CA LEU A 64 -12.30 5.99 9.46
C LEU A 64 -12.19 5.61 7.98
N ASN A 65 -12.91 4.58 7.52
CA ASN A 65 -12.92 4.26 6.10
C ASN A 65 -13.69 5.30 5.28
N LEU A 66 -14.89 5.69 5.73
CA LEU A 66 -15.71 6.66 5.00
C LEU A 66 -15.04 8.04 4.96
N VAL A 67 -14.30 8.44 6.00
CA VAL A 67 -13.53 9.69 5.96
C VAL A 67 -12.35 9.61 4.98
N ARG A 68 -11.75 8.44 4.73
CA ARG A 68 -10.72 8.28 3.68
C ARG A 68 -11.28 8.64 2.31
N TRP A 69 -12.47 8.14 1.99
CA TRP A 69 -13.17 8.51 0.75
C TRP A 69 -13.46 10.01 0.67
N ILE A 70 -13.94 10.60 1.77
CA ILE A 70 -14.21 12.04 1.85
C ILE A 70 -12.94 12.85 1.62
N ARG A 71 -11.85 12.51 2.29
CA ARG A 71 -10.55 13.19 2.14
C ARG A 71 -9.99 13.02 0.72
N GLY A 72 -9.99 11.79 0.19
CA GLY A 72 -9.49 11.49 -1.15
C GLY A 72 -10.25 12.20 -2.26
N TYR A 73 -11.56 12.35 -2.11
CA TYR A 73 -12.42 13.06 -3.06
C TYR A 73 -12.65 14.54 -2.70
N GLN A 74 -11.88 15.09 -1.75
CA GLN A 74 -11.96 16.50 -1.33
C GLN A 74 -13.39 16.95 -0.98
N GLY A 75 -14.15 16.08 -0.32
CA GLY A 75 -15.54 16.34 0.07
C GLY A 75 -16.59 16.15 -1.03
N ASN A 76 -16.21 15.71 -2.24
CA ASN A 76 -17.16 15.47 -3.34
C ASN A 76 -17.99 14.18 -3.12
N ILE A 77 -19.04 14.30 -2.31
CA ILE A 77 -19.94 13.18 -1.97
C ILE A 77 -20.57 12.51 -3.19
N ASP A 78 -20.97 13.29 -4.21
CA ASP A 78 -21.59 12.72 -5.41
C ASP A 78 -20.59 11.90 -6.24
N GLY A 79 -19.33 12.35 -6.31
CA GLY A 79 -18.23 11.59 -6.92
C GLY A 79 -17.97 10.28 -6.19
N ILE A 80 -17.90 10.32 -4.85
CA ILE A 80 -17.73 9.13 -4.02
C ILE A 80 -18.87 8.14 -4.25
N CYS A 81 -20.14 8.59 -4.23
CA CYS A 81 -21.28 7.68 -4.39
C CYS A 81 -21.24 6.90 -5.71
N LYS A 82 -20.78 7.54 -6.81
CA LYS A 82 -20.62 6.88 -8.11
C LYS A 82 -19.48 5.87 -8.10
N LYS A 83 -18.35 6.21 -7.49
CA LYS A 83 -17.13 5.40 -7.53
C LYS A 83 -17.14 4.27 -6.49
N PHE A 84 -17.64 4.53 -5.29
CA PHE A 84 -17.73 3.56 -4.20
C PHE A 84 -18.57 2.34 -4.59
N ALA A 85 -19.67 2.55 -5.32
CA ALA A 85 -20.50 1.44 -5.81
C ALA A 85 -19.74 0.53 -6.79
N HIS A 86 -18.99 1.13 -7.72
CA HIS A 86 -18.13 0.37 -8.65
C HIS A 86 -16.99 -0.34 -7.92
N TYR A 87 -16.41 0.31 -6.91
CA TYR A 87 -15.38 -0.29 -6.06
C TYR A 87 -15.90 -1.54 -5.33
N VAL A 88 -17.07 -1.45 -4.68
CA VAL A 88 -17.71 -2.59 -4.00
C VAL A 88 -18.01 -3.74 -4.98
N ALA A 89 -18.54 -3.44 -6.16
CA ALA A 89 -18.79 -4.45 -7.18
C ALA A 89 -17.48 -5.08 -7.71
N SER A 90 -16.42 -4.28 -7.85
CA SER A 90 -15.11 -4.75 -8.38
C SER A 90 -14.43 -5.71 -7.41
N ARG A 91 -14.40 -5.39 -6.11
CA ARG A 91 -13.81 -6.29 -5.10
C ARG A 91 -14.60 -7.58 -4.95
N GLU A 92 -15.94 -7.52 -5.07
CA GLU A 92 -16.81 -8.69 -5.07
C GLU A 92 -16.52 -9.58 -6.29
N ALA A 93 -16.49 -9.00 -7.48
CA ALA A 93 -16.18 -9.73 -8.71
C ALA A 93 -14.78 -10.35 -8.72
N ALA A 94 -13.80 -9.69 -8.09
CA ALA A 94 -12.44 -10.19 -7.94
C ALA A 94 -12.27 -11.24 -6.82
N GLY A 95 -13.28 -11.44 -5.97
CA GLY A 95 -13.20 -12.31 -4.81
C GLY A 95 -12.34 -11.76 -3.66
N PHE A 96 -12.05 -10.45 -3.66
CA PHE A 96 -11.30 -9.76 -2.61
C PHE A 96 -12.22 -9.27 -1.49
N ILE A 97 -13.04 -10.19 -0.99
CA ILE A 97 -14.03 -9.95 0.05
C ILE A 97 -13.75 -10.78 1.29
N GLY A 98 -14.27 -10.30 2.40
CA GLY A 98 -14.22 -10.98 3.69
C GLY A 98 -12.99 -10.62 4.50
N ARG A 99 -13.12 -10.75 5.82
CA ARG A 99 -12.03 -10.52 6.77
C ARG A 99 -10.98 -11.62 6.74
N ASP A 100 -11.28 -12.73 6.09
CA ASP A 100 -10.38 -13.87 5.86
C ASP A 100 -9.45 -13.66 4.64
N LEU A 101 -9.53 -12.49 3.99
CA LEU A 101 -8.68 -12.16 2.84
C LEU A 101 -7.18 -12.25 3.19
N PRO A 102 -6.68 -11.70 4.31
CA PRO A 102 -5.27 -11.80 4.68
C PRO A 102 -4.73 -13.23 4.76
N GLU A 103 -5.55 -14.18 5.22
CA GLU A 103 -5.18 -15.58 5.40
C GLU A 103 -5.11 -16.31 4.06
N LYS A 104 -6.00 -15.99 3.12
CA LYS A 104 -6.10 -16.72 1.84
C LYS A 104 -5.38 -16.05 0.66
N PHE A 105 -5.13 -14.74 0.71
CA PHE A 105 -4.72 -13.94 -0.46
C PHE A 105 -3.56 -14.57 -1.25
N PHE A 106 -2.48 -14.92 -0.56
CA PHE A 106 -1.27 -15.47 -1.19
C PHE A 106 -1.43 -16.92 -1.71
N GLU A 107 -2.50 -17.60 -1.33
CA GLU A 107 -2.83 -18.95 -1.80
C GLU A 107 -3.90 -18.95 -2.90
N MET A 108 -4.51 -17.79 -3.22
CA MET A 108 -5.50 -17.68 -4.29
C MET A 108 -4.88 -18.06 -5.64
N ALA A 109 -5.60 -18.88 -6.43
CA ALA A 109 -5.12 -19.37 -7.72
C ALA A 109 -4.78 -18.25 -8.72
N THR A 110 -5.46 -17.10 -8.61
CA THR A 110 -5.22 -15.91 -9.43
C THR A 110 -4.03 -15.05 -8.94
N ILE A 111 -3.52 -15.30 -7.74
CA ILE A 111 -2.47 -14.49 -7.10
C ILE A 111 -1.16 -15.26 -7.00
N LYS A 112 -1.21 -16.50 -6.51
CA LYS A 112 -0.04 -17.36 -6.23
C LYS A 112 0.97 -17.45 -7.38
N PRO A 113 0.55 -17.59 -8.66
CA PRO A 113 1.49 -17.66 -9.78
C PRO A 113 2.34 -16.39 -9.97
N PHE A 114 1.87 -15.23 -9.49
CA PHE A 114 2.54 -13.95 -9.67
C PHE A 114 3.57 -13.66 -8.59
N LEU A 115 3.44 -14.26 -7.40
CA LEU A 115 4.27 -13.96 -6.24
C LEU A 115 5.79 -14.02 -6.47
N PRO A 116 6.34 -14.97 -7.26
CA PRO A 116 7.79 -14.98 -7.55
C PRO A 116 8.31 -13.75 -8.31
N PHE A 117 7.42 -13.00 -8.95
CA PHE A 117 7.75 -11.87 -9.82
C PHE A 117 7.45 -10.51 -9.18
N ILE A 118 6.73 -10.52 -8.07
CA ILE A 118 6.38 -9.32 -7.32
C ILE A 118 7.47 -9.07 -6.30
N ALA A 119 8.18 -7.97 -6.47
CA ALA A 119 9.25 -7.58 -5.57
C ALA A 119 8.72 -6.68 -4.45
N SER A 120 7.81 -7.20 -3.63
CA SER A 120 7.30 -6.51 -2.45
C SER A 120 7.36 -7.40 -1.20
N SER A 121 7.58 -6.79 -0.04
CA SER A 121 7.49 -7.50 1.24
C SER A 121 6.09 -8.06 1.43
N ARG A 122 5.96 -9.35 1.74
CA ARG A 122 4.66 -9.97 2.03
C ARG A 122 3.92 -9.19 3.14
N LEU A 123 2.76 -8.62 2.80
CA LEU A 123 1.90 -7.92 3.75
C LEU A 123 1.35 -8.86 4.83
N GLY A 124 1.29 -8.35 6.06
CA GLY A 124 0.84 -9.05 7.25
C GLY A 124 1.35 -8.35 8.51
N ASP A 125 1.23 -8.99 9.67
CA ASP A 125 1.65 -8.39 10.94
C ASP A 125 3.17 -8.20 11.06
N SER A 126 3.96 -8.93 10.29
CA SER A 126 5.43 -8.82 10.31
C SER A 126 5.96 -7.48 9.81
N VAL A 127 5.13 -6.70 9.10
CA VAL A 127 5.48 -5.37 8.58
C VAL A 127 4.79 -4.26 9.39
N TRP A 128 4.25 -4.56 10.57
CA TRP A 128 3.69 -3.55 11.48
C TRP A 128 4.78 -2.74 12.17
N ALA A 129 4.66 -1.41 12.14
CA ALA A 129 5.48 -0.47 12.88
C ALA A 129 4.61 0.25 13.93
N ASP A 130 4.74 -0.15 15.19
CA ASP A 130 3.88 0.33 16.26
C ASP A 130 4.07 1.82 16.53
N GLU A 131 5.31 2.30 16.45
CA GLU A 131 5.70 3.69 16.70
C GLU A 131 5.06 4.67 15.71
N HIS A 132 4.75 4.17 14.50
CA HIS A 132 4.15 4.96 13.42
C HIS A 132 2.65 4.70 13.24
N ASN A 133 2.08 3.76 13.99
CA ASN A 133 0.72 3.28 13.79
C ASN A 133 0.47 2.90 12.32
N ALA A 134 1.43 2.19 11.72
CA ALA A 134 1.47 1.99 10.27
C ALA A 134 1.97 0.59 9.87
N PHE A 135 1.48 0.12 8.71
CA PHE A 135 2.14 -0.97 7.98
C PHE A 135 3.29 -0.40 7.15
N MET A 136 4.53 -0.81 7.43
CA MET A 136 5.73 -0.35 6.74
C MET A 136 6.36 -1.48 5.94
N PHE A 137 6.24 -1.42 4.62
CA PHE A 137 6.70 -2.47 3.71
C PHE A 137 7.52 -1.93 2.55
N VAL A 138 8.33 -2.80 1.95
CA VAL A 138 9.18 -2.44 0.82
C VAL A 138 8.50 -2.88 -0.47
N GLU A 139 8.57 -2.03 -1.48
CA GLU A 139 8.29 -2.39 -2.86
C GLU A 139 9.47 -1.98 -3.73
N ARG A 140 9.97 -2.89 -4.55
CA ARG A 140 11.09 -2.63 -5.45
C ARG A 140 10.57 -2.46 -6.88
N ALA A 141 11.08 -1.44 -7.55
CA ALA A 141 10.81 -1.22 -8.97
C ALA A 141 11.33 -2.38 -9.85
N TRP A 142 10.80 -2.50 -11.07
CA TRP A 142 11.24 -3.55 -11.98
C TRP A 142 12.67 -3.30 -12.47
N ALA A 143 13.56 -4.25 -12.20
CA ALA A 143 14.92 -4.20 -12.75
C ALA A 143 14.92 -4.34 -14.29
N GLN A 144 13.93 -5.05 -14.85
CA GLN A 144 13.80 -5.35 -16.28
C GLN A 144 12.36 -5.12 -16.76
N PRO A 145 11.91 -3.84 -16.87
CA PRO A 145 10.51 -3.52 -17.16
C PRO A 145 10.01 -4.05 -18.52
N LYS A 146 10.91 -4.18 -19.51
CA LYS A 146 10.61 -4.71 -20.85
C LYS A 146 10.26 -6.20 -20.82
N GLU A 147 10.97 -6.99 -20.02
CA GLU A 147 10.71 -8.43 -19.90
C GLU A 147 9.47 -8.70 -19.05
N PHE A 148 9.25 -7.86 -18.03
CA PHE A 148 8.05 -7.92 -17.20
C PHE A 148 6.76 -7.88 -18.03
N ILE A 149 6.61 -6.87 -18.91
CA ILE A 149 5.41 -6.70 -19.73
C ILE A 149 5.23 -7.76 -20.83
N LYS A 150 6.29 -8.49 -21.20
CA LYS A 150 6.20 -9.63 -22.12
C LYS A 150 5.76 -10.90 -21.41
N THR A 151 6.06 -11.00 -20.12
CA THR A 151 5.83 -12.20 -19.32
C THR A 151 4.40 -12.26 -18.79
N PHE A 152 3.82 -11.11 -18.45
CA PHE A 152 2.49 -11.03 -17.82
C PHE A 152 1.47 -10.35 -18.71
N LYS A 153 0.23 -10.88 -18.64
CA LYS A 153 -0.92 -10.11 -19.12
C LYS A 153 -1.11 -8.91 -18.19
N THR A 154 -1.31 -7.75 -18.80
CA THR A 154 -1.63 -6.51 -18.09
C THR A 154 -2.79 -6.69 -17.11
N SER A 155 -3.85 -7.41 -17.50
CA SER A 155 -5.02 -7.68 -16.65
C SER A 155 -4.63 -8.36 -15.34
N ASP A 156 -3.74 -9.34 -15.40
CA ASP A 156 -3.43 -10.17 -14.26
C ASP A 156 -2.51 -9.42 -13.29
N TYR A 157 -1.60 -8.61 -13.82
CA TYR A 157 -0.81 -7.70 -13.01
C TYR A 157 -1.67 -6.64 -12.31
N LEU A 158 -2.62 -6.03 -13.02
CA LEU A 158 -3.54 -5.06 -12.42
C LEU A 158 -4.43 -5.71 -11.36
N LEU A 159 -4.90 -6.95 -11.59
CA LEU A 159 -5.64 -7.72 -10.60
C LEU A 159 -4.79 -8.00 -9.35
N HIS A 160 -3.51 -8.33 -9.52
CA HIS A 160 -2.58 -8.47 -8.40
C HIS A 160 -2.43 -7.15 -7.63
N CYS A 161 -2.18 -6.02 -8.32
CA CYS A 161 -2.07 -4.72 -7.67
C CYS A 161 -3.35 -4.34 -6.91
N PHE A 162 -4.52 -4.56 -7.51
CA PHE A 162 -5.79 -4.31 -6.85
C PHE A 162 -5.95 -5.18 -5.60
N GLY A 163 -5.70 -6.48 -5.73
CA GLY A 163 -5.78 -7.42 -4.61
C GLY A 163 -4.79 -7.10 -3.49
N TYR A 164 -3.61 -6.62 -3.81
CA TYR A 164 -2.61 -6.19 -2.82
C TYR A 164 -3.07 -4.95 -2.05
N SER A 165 -3.67 -3.98 -2.74
CA SER A 165 -4.33 -2.83 -2.11
C SER A 165 -5.49 -3.25 -1.21
N GLU A 166 -6.31 -4.22 -1.65
CA GLU A 166 -7.40 -4.76 -0.85
C GLU A 166 -6.91 -5.50 0.39
N LEU A 167 -5.84 -6.29 0.26
CA LEU A 167 -5.18 -6.94 1.39
C LEU A 167 -4.71 -5.89 2.42
N LEU A 168 -4.01 -4.85 1.96
CA LEU A 168 -3.55 -3.78 2.83
C LEU A 168 -4.71 -3.07 3.52
N LEU A 169 -5.78 -2.77 2.79
CA LEU A 169 -6.97 -2.15 3.37
C LEU A 169 -7.62 -3.05 4.43
N GLN A 170 -7.77 -4.34 4.19
CA GLN A 170 -8.32 -5.26 5.20
C GLN A 170 -7.46 -5.30 6.47
N LEU A 171 -6.14 -5.34 6.33
CA LEU A 171 -5.21 -5.28 7.46
C LEU A 171 -5.35 -3.96 8.25
N ILE A 172 -5.47 -2.83 7.55
CA ILE A 172 -5.74 -1.51 8.13
C ILE A 172 -7.05 -1.50 8.91
N LEU A 173 -8.15 -1.93 8.27
CA LEU A 173 -9.48 -1.91 8.88
C LEU A 173 -9.56 -2.82 10.11
N GLU A 174 -8.87 -3.95 10.11
CA GLU A 174 -8.83 -4.86 11.25
C GLU A 174 -8.02 -4.28 12.42
N ARG A 175 -6.88 -3.64 12.15
CA ARG A 175 -6.11 -2.92 13.17
C ARG A 175 -6.91 -1.78 13.79
N GLU A 176 -7.58 -0.97 12.97
CA GLU A 176 -8.43 0.13 13.44
C GLU A 176 -9.58 -0.32 14.33
N ARG A 177 -10.12 -1.52 14.08
CA ARG A 177 -11.18 -2.11 14.89
C ARG A 177 -10.69 -2.54 16.28
N ASN A 178 -9.46 -3.04 16.35
CA ASN A 178 -8.91 -3.67 17.54
C ASN A 178 -8.06 -2.74 18.40
N GLN A 179 -7.66 -1.57 17.88
CA GLN A 179 -6.87 -0.60 18.62
C GLN A 179 -7.74 0.41 19.40
N PRO A 180 -7.21 1.04 20.47
CA PRO A 180 -7.87 2.15 21.15
C PRO A 180 -8.17 3.30 20.17
N LYS A 181 -9.33 3.94 20.31
CA LYS A 181 -9.79 5.00 19.39
C LYS A 181 -8.83 6.21 19.36
N GLU A 182 -8.09 6.41 20.44
CA GLU A 182 -7.12 7.48 20.64
C GLU A 182 -5.90 7.32 19.72
N ARG A 183 -5.59 6.10 19.25
CA ARG A 183 -4.52 5.86 18.26
C ARG A 183 -4.87 6.39 16.87
N GLY A 184 -6.15 6.70 16.63
CA GLY A 184 -6.58 7.35 15.40
C GLY A 184 -6.52 6.44 14.16
N PRO A 185 -6.43 7.00 12.95
CA PRO A 185 -6.33 6.24 11.71
C PRO A 185 -5.02 5.45 11.62
N VAL A 186 -5.11 4.21 11.10
CA VAL A 186 -3.94 3.42 10.71
C VAL A 186 -3.45 3.88 9.32
N GLN A 187 -2.14 4.00 9.19
CA GLN A 187 -1.46 4.41 7.97
C GLN A 187 -0.72 3.24 7.33
N PHE A 188 -0.14 3.50 6.16
CA PHE A 188 0.88 2.64 5.59
C PHE A 188 2.02 3.49 5.03
N ILE A 189 3.21 2.93 5.06
CA ILE A 189 4.44 3.54 4.56
C ILE A 189 5.04 2.55 3.56
N VAL A 190 5.17 3.00 2.32
CA VAL A 190 5.82 2.21 1.27
C VAL A 190 7.24 2.74 1.08
N ILE A 191 8.23 1.90 1.32
CA ILE A 191 9.61 2.18 0.97
C ILE A 191 9.81 1.70 -0.46
N PHE A 192 9.99 2.63 -1.39
CA PHE A 192 10.18 2.30 -2.79
C PHE A 192 11.66 2.13 -3.12
N ASP A 193 12.10 0.88 -3.27
CA ASP A 193 13.49 0.53 -3.57
C ASP A 193 13.80 0.63 -5.06
N LEU A 194 14.72 1.54 -5.39
CA LEU A 194 15.20 1.82 -6.74
C LEU A 194 16.62 1.30 -7.00
N ALA A 195 17.25 0.59 -6.05
CA ALA A 195 18.67 0.25 -6.09
C ALA A 195 19.09 -0.53 -7.37
N THR A 196 18.16 -1.29 -7.95
CA THR A 196 18.41 -2.10 -9.15
C THR A 196 17.85 -1.50 -10.44
N VAL A 197 17.32 -0.27 -10.39
CA VAL A 197 16.71 0.38 -11.56
C VAL A 197 17.78 1.03 -12.43
N ASN A 198 17.77 0.70 -13.72
CA ASN A 198 18.40 1.55 -14.71
C ASN A 198 17.41 2.62 -15.16
N ILE A 199 17.64 3.88 -14.79
CA ILE A 199 16.71 4.98 -15.09
C ILE A 199 16.47 5.17 -16.59
N THR A 200 17.45 4.82 -17.44
CA THR A 200 17.31 4.92 -18.91
C THR A 200 16.24 3.98 -19.46
N ASP A 201 15.90 2.91 -18.75
CA ASP A 201 14.77 2.07 -19.13
C ASP A 201 13.44 2.76 -18.86
N TYR A 202 13.36 3.83 -18.06
CA TYR A 202 12.11 4.49 -17.68
C TYR A 202 11.86 5.85 -18.34
N VAL A 203 12.81 6.37 -19.14
CA VAL A 203 12.73 7.73 -19.71
C VAL A 203 11.68 7.89 -20.81
N ASN A 204 11.21 6.80 -21.44
CA ASN A 204 10.23 6.88 -22.52
C ASN A 204 8.79 6.75 -21.96
N PRO A 205 8.04 7.86 -21.81
CA PRO A 205 6.68 7.82 -21.25
C PRO A 205 5.68 7.07 -22.16
N MET A 206 5.99 6.93 -23.46
CA MET A 206 5.11 6.25 -24.41
C MET A 206 5.30 4.73 -24.44
N SER A 207 6.29 4.21 -23.72
CA SER A 207 6.58 2.78 -23.64
C SER A 207 5.46 2.00 -22.95
N GLY A 208 5.31 0.71 -23.30
CA GLY A 208 4.24 -0.13 -22.74
C GLY A 208 4.29 -0.29 -21.22
N TYR A 209 5.50 -0.37 -20.64
CA TYR A 209 5.67 -0.48 -19.19
C TYR A 209 5.40 0.83 -18.47
N MET A 210 5.68 2.00 -19.07
CA MET A 210 5.27 3.29 -18.49
C MET A 210 3.76 3.46 -18.51
N LYS A 211 3.08 3.05 -19.60
CA LYS A 211 1.62 3.01 -19.64
C LYS A 211 1.04 2.06 -18.60
N LEU A 212 1.65 0.90 -18.37
CA LEU A 212 1.23 -0.03 -17.32
C LEU A 212 1.37 0.59 -15.92
N TRP A 213 2.49 1.27 -15.65
CA TRP A 213 2.69 2.03 -14.41
C TRP A 213 1.65 3.15 -14.25
N GLN A 214 1.32 3.85 -15.33
CA GLN A 214 0.30 4.89 -15.33
C GLN A 214 -1.08 4.31 -14.99
N ILE A 215 -1.50 3.22 -15.63
CA ILE A 215 -2.80 2.57 -15.35
C ILE A 215 -2.87 2.08 -13.91
N ARG A 216 -1.77 1.51 -13.38
CA ARG A 216 -1.69 1.15 -11.96
C ARG A 216 -1.87 2.36 -11.04
N SER A 217 -1.22 3.49 -11.36
CA SER A 217 -1.35 4.72 -10.60
C SER A 217 -2.76 5.30 -10.66
N GLU A 218 -3.39 5.29 -11.84
CA GLU A 218 -4.77 5.71 -12.04
C GLU A 218 -5.75 4.86 -11.22
N MET A 219 -5.54 3.53 -11.18
CA MET A 219 -6.33 2.63 -10.34
C MET A 219 -6.25 2.99 -8.84
N TRP A 220 -5.08 3.38 -8.33
CA TRP A 220 -4.89 3.82 -6.94
C TRP A 220 -5.41 5.23 -6.65
N GLN A 221 -5.52 6.09 -7.66
CA GLN A 221 -6.07 7.44 -7.48
C GLN A 221 -7.60 7.42 -7.53
N ASP A 222 -8.17 6.49 -8.29
CA ASP A 222 -9.61 6.33 -8.40
C ASP A 222 -10.24 5.64 -7.17
N TRP A 223 -9.47 4.87 -6.39
CA TRP A 223 -9.93 4.09 -5.23
C TRP A 223 -9.07 4.33 -3.99
#